data_AF-A0A7X7TF06-F1
#
_entry.id   AF-A0A7X7TF06-F1
#
_cell.length_a   1.000
_cell.length_b   1.000
_cell.length_c   1.000
_cell.angle_alpha   90.00
_cell.angle_beta   90.00
_cell.angle_gamma   90.00
#
_symmetry.space_group_name_H-M   'P 1'
#
loop_
_entity.id
_entity.type
_entity.pdbx_description
1 polymer ?
#
loop_
_entity_poly.entity_id
_entity_poly.type
_entity_poly.pdbx_seq_one_letter_code
_entity_poly.pdbx_strand_id
1 'polypeptide(L)'
;MNHVFKGALEIDGLSFVERLIKKLSPIFEETVLAGSQKELEQYENDPRLTVAPDRYLGIGPFAGILTAFETTGAEELFLCPCDSPFVTVEIVRELLAVRWGFNADITIPISGNRFYPLIGLYHRRVVPRIHELVEGGRNAIRFLFRTCPTLMVHFKDPTPFLNINTWEDYERLLKNAKPLD
;
A
#
# COMPACT_ATOMS: atom_id res chain seq x y z
N MET A 1 -9.06 15.62 9.54
CA MET A 1 -9.10 14.16 9.87
C MET A 1 -7.98 13.70 10.79
N ASN A 2 -7.31 14.57 11.55
CA ASN A 2 -6.29 14.10 12.49
C ASN A 2 -7.01 13.26 13.56
N HIS A 3 -6.51 12.06 13.84
CA HIS A 3 -7.06 11.03 14.77
C HIS A 3 -8.10 10.05 14.23
N VAL A 4 -8.51 10.13 12.96
CA VAL A 4 -9.38 9.10 12.35
C VAL A 4 -8.54 8.09 11.61
N PHE A 5 -8.72 6.80 11.92
CA PHE A 5 -8.20 5.71 11.09
C PHE A 5 -8.96 5.69 9.78
N LYS A 6 -8.39 6.29 8.74
CA LYS A 6 -9.04 6.48 7.43
C LYS A 6 -9.42 5.15 6.77
N GLY A 7 -8.70 4.07 7.08
CA GLY A 7 -9.01 2.73 6.61
C GLY A 7 -10.40 2.22 7.02
N ALA A 8 -10.95 2.75 8.13
CA ALA A 8 -12.30 2.42 8.59
C ALA A 8 -13.40 3.32 7.99
N LEU A 9 -13.07 4.29 7.14
CA LEU A 9 -14.09 5.03 6.40
C LEU A 9 -14.77 4.12 5.37
N GLU A 10 -16.06 4.32 5.15
CA GLU A 10 -16.89 3.42 4.36
C GLU A 10 -17.30 4.02 3.02
N ILE A 11 -17.44 3.14 2.03
CA ILE A 11 -18.12 3.45 0.77
C ILE A 11 -19.12 2.31 0.58
N ASP A 12 -20.37 2.62 0.28
CA ASP A 12 -21.48 1.64 0.10
C ASP A 12 -21.51 0.54 1.17
N GLY A 13 -21.29 0.90 2.45
CA GLY A 13 -21.33 -0.02 3.59
C GLY A 13 -20.14 -0.97 3.74
N LEU A 14 -19.02 -0.73 3.03
CA LEU A 14 -17.75 -1.43 3.23
C LEU A 14 -16.64 -0.45 3.53
N SER A 15 -15.85 -0.73 4.57
CA SER A 15 -14.67 0.07 4.89
C SER A 15 -13.63 0.02 3.77
N PHE A 16 -12.75 1.02 3.69
CA PHE A 16 -11.67 1.03 2.70
C PHE A 16 -10.78 -0.21 2.82
N VAL A 17 -10.46 -0.63 4.04
CA VAL A 17 -9.69 -1.85 4.32
C VAL A 17 -10.43 -3.08 3.80
N GLU A 18 -11.71 -3.27 4.14
CA GLU A 18 -12.49 -4.42 3.66
C GLU A 18 -12.61 -4.46 2.14
N ARG A 19 -12.74 -3.29 1.49
CA ARG A 19 -12.75 -3.17 0.03
C ARG A 19 -11.44 -3.65 -0.58
N LEU A 20 -10.31 -3.26 0.00
CA LEU A 20 -8.99 -3.69 -0.45
C LEU A 20 -8.80 -5.20 -0.23
N ILE A 21 -9.14 -5.72 0.95
CA ILE A 21 -9.04 -7.17 1.26
C ILE A 21 -9.88 -7.98 0.28
N LYS A 22 -11.15 -7.61 0.09
CA LYS A 22 -12.07 -8.31 -0.81
C LYS A 22 -11.55 -8.36 -2.25
N LYS A 23 -10.89 -7.29 -2.71
CA LYS A 23 -10.35 -7.19 -4.07
C LYS A 23 -9.00 -7.89 -4.23
N LEU A 24 -8.08 -7.67 -3.29
CA LEU A 24 -6.67 -7.98 -3.46
C LEU A 24 -6.27 -9.32 -2.84
N SER A 25 -6.81 -9.70 -1.68
CA SER A 25 -6.42 -10.97 -1.04
C SER A 25 -6.58 -12.21 -1.93
N PRO A 26 -7.58 -12.33 -2.82
CA PRO A 26 -7.71 -13.49 -3.71
C PRO A 26 -6.58 -13.67 -4.73
N ILE A 27 -5.72 -12.66 -4.95
CA ILE A 27 -4.62 -12.73 -5.92
C ILE A 27 -3.23 -12.81 -5.28
N PHE A 28 -3.15 -12.90 -3.95
CA PHE A 28 -1.91 -13.04 -3.20
C PHE A 28 -1.92 -14.31 -2.33
N GLU A 29 -0.74 -14.89 -2.11
CA GLU A 29 -0.59 -16.07 -1.25
C GLU A 29 -0.86 -15.74 0.23
N GLU A 30 -0.45 -14.55 0.65
CA GLU A 30 -0.65 -14.03 2.01
C GLU A 30 -0.98 -12.54 1.93
N THR A 31 -1.89 -12.06 2.79
CA THR A 31 -2.19 -10.63 2.95
C THR A 31 -1.87 -10.21 4.38
N VAL A 32 -0.99 -9.22 4.54
CA VAL A 32 -0.66 -8.65 5.84
C VAL A 32 -1.31 -7.29 6.00
N LEU A 33 -2.00 -7.07 7.12
CA LEU A 33 -2.47 -5.75 7.53
C LEU A 33 -1.56 -5.22 8.63
N ALA A 34 -0.77 -4.19 8.30
CA ALA A 34 0.15 -3.53 9.22
C ALA A 34 -0.33 -2.13 9.63
N GLY A 35 -0.09 -1.78 10.88
CA GLY A 35 -0.55 -0.51 11.47
C GLY A 35 -0.39 -0.50 12.99
N SER A 36 -1.03 0.46 13.67
CA SER A 36 -1.03 0.47 15.14
C SER A 36 -1.97 -0.61 15.70
N GLN A 37 -1.64 -1.15 16.88
CA GLN A 37 -2.48 -2.18 17.54
C GLN A 37 -3.96 -1.79 17.55
N LYS A 38 -4.27 -0.55 17.96
CA LYS A 38 -5.64 -0.05 18.06
C LYS A 38 -6.40 -0.05 16.72
N GLU A 39 -5.72 0.23 15.61
CA GLU A 39 -6.35 0.22 14.28
C GLU A 39 -6.65 -1.21 13.82
N LEU A 40 -5.83 -2.16 14.26
CA LEU A 40 -5.83 -3.55 13.84
C LEU A 40 -6.79 -4.44 14.63
N GLU A 41 -7.12 -4.11 15.88
CA GLU A 41 -7.98 -4.90 16.79
C GLU A 41 -9.27 -5.44 16.13
N GLN A 42 -9.91 -4.62 15.29
CA GLN A 42 -11.16 -5.02 14.62
C GLN A 42 -10.99 -6.09 13.53
N TYR A 43 -9.76 -6.34 13.06
CA TYR A 43 -9.45 -7.27 11.98
C TYR A 43 -8.76 -8.56 12.46
N GLU A 44 -8.49 -8.72 13.76
CA GLU A 44 -7.75 -9.86 14.32
C GLU A 44 -8.34 -11.24 13.98
N ASN A 45 -9.66 -11.30 13.75
CA ASN A 45 -10.38 -12.53 13.44
C ASN A 45 -10.70 -12.71 11.94
N ASP A 46 -10.19 -11.85 11.05
CA ASP A 46 -10.40 -12.02 9.61
C ASP A 46 -9.47 -13.12 9.07
N PRO A 47 -10.00 -14.26 8.59
CA PRO A 47 -9.18 -15.38 8.15
C PRO A 47 -8.40 -15.11 6.86
N ARG A 48 -8.65 -13.97 6.19
CA ARG A 48 -7.93 -13.55 4.98
C ARG A 48 -6.64 -12.79 5.30
N LEU A 49 -6.43 -12.45 6.57
CA LEU A 49 -5.37 -11.55 7.00
C LEU A 49 -4.43 -12.20 8.02
N THR A 50 -3.14 -11.89 7.86
CA THR A 50 -2.20 -11.86 8.98
C THR A 50 -2.16 -10.43 9.52
N VAL A 51 -2.66 -10.22 10.74
CA VAL A 51 -2.62 -8.91 11.41
C VAL A 51 -1.27 -8.72 12.08
N ALA A 52 -0.52 -7.69 11.69
CA ALA A 52 0.85 -7.47 12.14
C ALA A 52 1.06 -6.03 12.64
N PRO A 53 0.98 -5.79 13.96
CA PRO A 53 1.28 -4.48 14.53
C PRO A 53 2.69 -4.03 14.21
N ASP A 54 2.85 -2.75 13.84
CA ASP A 54 4.15 -2.20 13.49
C ASP A 54 5.12 -2.23 14.69
N ARG A 55 6.28 -2.85 14.48
CA ARG A 55 7.36 -2.94 15.47
C ARG A 55 8.29 -1.73 15.46
N TYR A 56 8.22 -0.93 14.39
CA TYR A 56 9.10 0.19 14.13
C TYR A 56 8.34 1.51 14.28
N LEU A 57 8.81 2.40 15.15
CA LEU A 57 8.16 3.69 15.39
C LEU A 57 8.88 4.83 14.66
N GLY A 58 8.10 5.78 14.12
CA GLY A 58 8.63 7.04 13.58
C GLY A 58 9.30 6.97 12.21
N ILE A 59 9.31 5.80 11.55
CA ILE A 59 9.95 5.61 10.24
C ILE A 59 8.97 5.63 9.06
N GLY A 60 7.72 6.02 9.31
CA GLY A 60 6.70 6.17 8.28
C GLY A 60 6.41 4.85 7.54
N PRO A 61 6.20 4.87 6.21
CA PRO A 61 5.87 3.68 5.42
C PRO A 61 6.89 2.53 5.52
N PHE A 62 8.13 2.83 5.92
CA PHE A 62 9.13 1.79 6.13
C PHE A 62 8.77 0.84 7.25
N ALA A 63 8.01 1.28 8.26
CA ALA A 63 7.54 0.41 9.33
C ALA A 63 6.72 -0.75 8.76
N GLY A 64 5.67 -0.44 7.99
CA GLY A 64 4.82 -1.44 7.35
C GLY A 64 5.58 -2.36 6.40
N ILE A 65 6.54 -1.85 5.61
CA ILE A 65 7.35 -2.68 4.71
C ILE A 65 8.22 -3.67 5.49
N LEU A 66 8.93 -3.20 6.52
CA LEU A 66 9.78 -4.06 7.35
C LEU A 66 8.93 -5.09 8.12
N THR A 67 7.85 -4.64 8.76
CA THR A 67 6.90 -5.51 9.46
C THR A 67 6.36 -6.61 8.53
N ALA A 68 5.95 -6.26 7.32
CA ALA A 68 5.44 -7.23 6.35
C ALA A 68 6.52 -8.24 5.92
N PHE A 69 7.74 -7.81 5.57
CA PHE A 69 8.81 -8.74 5.20
C PHE A 69 9.23 -9.67 6.35
N GLU A 70 9.25 -9.18 7.58
CA GLU A 70 9.51 -10.01 8.77
C GLU A 70 8.41 -11.03 9.03
N THR A 71 7.16 -10.62 8.80
CA THR A 71 5.98 -11.45 9.08
C THR A 71 5.84 -12.57 8.07
N THR A 72 5.92 -12.26 6.78
CA THR A 72 5.65 -13.23 5.71
C THR A 72 6.89 -14.05 5.34
N GLY A 73 8.08 -13.49 5.55
CA GLY A 73 9.29 -14.08 4.98
C GLY A 73 9.34 -14.04 3.45
N ALA A 74 8.46 -13.30 2.79
CA ALA A 74 8.37 -13.24 1.33
C ALA A 74 9.61 -12.59 0.68
N GLU A 75 9.86 -12.95 -0.58
CA GLU A 75 10.88 -12.28 -1.41
C GLU A 75 10.37 -10.96 -2.00
N GLU A 76 9.08 -10.86 -2.27
CA GLU A 76 8.44 -9.68 -2.82
C GLU A 76 7.13 -9.36 -2.10
N LEU A 77 6.80 -8.07 -2.05
CA LEU A 77 5.54 -7.57 -1.49
C LEU A 77 4.89 -6.60 -2.47
N PHE A 78 3.57 -6.66 -2.58
CA PHE A 78 2.79 -5.54 -3.08
C PHE A 78 2.35 -4.66 -1.90
N LEU A 79 2.85 -3.43 -1.86
CA LEU A 79 2.47 -2.42 -0.89
C LEU A 79 1.23 -1.67 -1.38
N CYS A 80 0.26 -1.44 -0.49
CA CYS A 80 -0.91 -0.60 -0.73
C CYS A 80 -1.33 0.09 0.57
N PRO A 81 -1.55 1.42 0.59
CA PRO A 81 -2.03 2.09 1.79
C PRO A 81 -3.54 1.87 1.95
N CYS A 82 -4.02 1.80 3.19
CA CYS A 82 -5.43 1.59 3.49
C CYS A 82 -6.34 2.77 3.09
N ASP A 83 -5.76 3.93 2.76
CA ASP A 83 -6.49 5.13 2.31
C ASP A 83 -6.62 5.26 0.79
N SER A 84 -6.24 4.22 0.03
CA SER A 84 -6.39 4.13 -1.43
C SER A 84 -7.39 3.04 -1.85
N PRO A 85 -8.71 3.19 -1.57
CA PRO A 85 -9.73 2.14 -1.77
C PRO A 85 -10.00 1.77 -3.24
N PHE A 86 -9.41 2.52 -4.18
CA PHE A 86 -9.62 2.38 -5.62
C PHE A 86 -8.60 1.50 -6.32
N VAL A 87 -7.57 1.01 -5.62
CA VAL A 87 -6.63 0.05 -6.20
C VAL A 87 -7.39 -1.17 -6.72
N THR A 88 -7.06 -1.61 -7.93
CA THR A 88 -7.72 -2.72 -8.61
C THR A 88 -6.74 -3.84 -8.92
N VAL A 89 -7.28 -5.04 -9.13
CA VAL A 89 -6.50 -6.24 -9.48
C VAL A 89 -5.79 -6.07 -10.82
N GLU A 90 -6.39 -5.36 -11.77
CA GLU A 90 -5.85 -5.12 -13.10
C GLU A 90 -4.51 -4.39 -13.03
N ILE A 91 -4.42 -3.38 -12.16
CA ILE A 91 -3.20 -2.60 -11.96
C ILE A 91 -2.11 -3.42 -11.30
N VAL A 92 -2.47 -4.22 -10.29
CA VAL A 92 -1.52 -5.14 -9.67
C VAL A 92 -0.94 -6.10 -10.71
N ARG A 93 -1.81 -6.68 -11.54
CA ARG A 93 -1.40 -7.57 -12.63
C ARG A 93 -0.52 -6.87 -13.67
N GLU A 94 -0.83 -5.63 -14.01
CA GLU A 94 -0.01 -4.84 -14.95
C GLU A 94 1.40 -4.59 -14.37
N LEU A 95 1.49 -4.19 -13.10
CA LEU A 95 2.78 -4.01 -12.42
C LEU A 95 3.59 -5.31 -12.36
N LEU A 96 2.95 -6.44 -12.04
CA LEU A 96 3.57 -7.76 -12.01
C LEU A 96 4.08 -8.19 -13.39
N ALA A 97 3.26 -8.00 -14.42
CA ALA A 97 3.61 -8.38 -15.80
C ALA A 97 4.83 -7.61 -16.30
N VAL A 98 4.92 -6.31 -16.02
CA VAL A 98 6.10 -5.52 -16.38
C VAL A 98 7.31 -5.97 -15.56
N ARG A 99 7.16 -6.17 -14.24
CA ARG A 99 8.26 -6.58 -13.34
C ARG A 99 8.97 -7.86 -13.82
N TRP A 100 8.26 -8.86 -14.33
CA TRP A 100 8.87 -10.10 -14.83
C TRP A 100 9.88 -9.90 -15.98
N GLY A 101 9.80 -8.78 -16.71
CA GLY A 101 10.74 -8.46 -17.77
C GLY A 101 12.04 -7.75 -17.31
N PHE A 102 12.13 -7.34 -16.05
CA PHE A 102 13.21 -6.47 -15.57
C PHE A 102 13.70 -6.87 -14.17
N ASN A 103 15.00 -6.87 -13.93
CA ASN A 103 15.57 -7.05 -12.59
C ASN A 103 15.53 -5.73 -11.79
N ALA A 104 14.35 -5.35 -11.31
CA ALA A 104 14.14 -4.16 -10.47
C ALA A 104 13.90 -4.55 -9.01
N ASP A 105 14.30 -3.69 -8.07
CA ASP A 105 13.98 -3.84 -6.65
C ASP A 105 12.62 -3.24 -6.31
N ILE A 106 12.19 -2.25 -7.10
CA ILE A 106 10.96 -1.52 -6.87
C ILE A 106 10.25 -1.35 -8.20
N THR A 107 8.95 -1.59 -8.25
CA THR A 107 8.10 -1.29 -9.42
C THR A 107 6.89 -0.49 -8.96
N ILE A 108 6.76 0.75 -9.44
CA ILE A 108 5.69 1.66 -9.02
C ILE A 108 4.94 2.26 -10.23
N PRO A 109 3.67 2.63 -10.06
CA PRO A 109 2.92 3.38 -11.04
C PRO A 109 3.33 4.86 -11.02
N ILE A 110 3.32 5.45 -12.22
CA ILE A 110 3.38 6.89 -12.45
C ILE A 110 2.20 7.30 -13.32
N SER A 111 1.67 8.50 -13.12
CA SER A 111 0.66 9.11 -14.00
C SER A 111 0.97 10.58 -14.18
N GLY A 112 1.22 10.99 -15.43
CA GLY A 112 1.81 12.30 -15.73
C GLY A 112 3.13 12.49 -14.98
N ASN A 113 3.23 13.55 -14.17
CA ASN A 113 4.42 13.85 -13.38
C ASN A 113 4.34 13.33 -11.93
N ARG A 114 3.30 12.57 -11.57
CA ARG A 114 3.08 12.09 -10.19
C ARG A 114 3.51 10.63 -10.05
N PHE A 115 4.20 10.36 -8.94
CA PHE A 115 4.64 9.04 -8.50
C PHE A 115 3.71 8.53 -7.40
N TYR A 116 3.45 7.23 -7.40
CA TYR A 116 2.60 6.58 -6.40
C TYR A 116 3.38 5.50 -5.65
N PRO A 117 4.35 5.90 -4.82
CA PRO A 117 5.31 4.98 -4.23
C PRO A 117 4.68 3.98 -3.25
N LEU A 118 3.56 4.34 -2.63
CA LEU A 118 2.90 3.48 -1.65
C LEU A 118 2.04 2.39 -2.29
N ILE A 119 1.90 2.40 -3.61
CA ILE A 119 1.17 1.39 -4.37
C ILE A 119 2.20 0.76 -5.31
N GLY A 120 2.74 -0.41 -5.00
CA GLY A 120 3.80 -0.96 -5.84
C GLY A 120 4.45 -2.23 -5.32
N LEU A 121 5.27 -2.83 -6.16
CA LEU A 121 6.02 -4.04 -5.85
C LEU A 121 7.38 -3.68 -5.26
N TYR A 122 7.75 -4.34 -4.17
CA TYR A 122 9.01 -4.17 -3.46
C TYR A 122 9.67 -5.53 -3.27
N HIS A 123 10.91 -5.65 -3.72
CA HIS A 123 11.74 -6.84 -3.49
C HIS A 123 12.48 -6.70 -2.15
N ARG A 124 12.69 -7.81 -1.44
CA ARG A 124 13.33 -7.84 -0.11
C ARG A 124 14.73 -7.23 -0.06
N ARG A 125 15.40 -7.11 -1.21
CA ARG A 125 16.68 -6.37 -1.37
C ARG A 125 16.59 -4.90 -0.92
N VAL A 126 15.39 -4.32 -0.80
CA VAL A 126 15.23 -2.98 -0.23
C VAL A 126 15.46 -2.94 1.29
N VAL A 127 15.31 -4.06 2.02
CA VAL A 127 15.36 -4.08 3.49
C VAL A 127 16.68 -3.51 4.05
N PRO A 128 17.88 -3.95 3.61
CA PRO A 128 19.12 -3.33 4.07
C PRO A 128 19.20 -1.82 3.77
N ARG A 129 18.66 -1.39 2.62
CA ARG A 129 18.63 0.03 2.23
C ARG A 129 17.67 0.85 3.08
N ILE A 130 16.56 0.26 3.51
CA ILE A 130 15.65 0.89 4.47
C ILE A 130 16.40 1.13 5.79
N HIS A 131 17.12 0.14 6.32
CA HIS A 131 17.90 0.31 7.55
C HIS A 131 18.95 1.44 7.43
N GLU A 132 19.76 1.43 6.35
CA GLU A 132 20.74 2.50 6.09
C GLU A 132 20.10 3.90 6.05
N LEU A 133 18.93 4.02 5.39
CA LEU A 133 18.20 5.29 5.30
C LEU A 133 17.66 5.74 6.66
N VAL A 134 17.08 4.82 7.43
CA VAL A 134 16.53 5.11 8.77
C VAL A 134 17.65 5.55 9.72
N GLU A 135 18.79 4.87 9.73
CA GLU A 135 19.97 5.26 10.52
C GLU A 135 20.47 6.66 10.14
N GLY A 136 20.39 7.02 8.86
CA GLY A 136 20.68 8.37 8.36
C GLY A 136 19.57 9.41 8.60
N GLY A 137 18.50 9.07 9.31
CA GLY A 137 17.35 9.94 9.58
C GLY A 137 16.52 10.28 8.33
N ARG A 138 16.46 9.38 7.35
CA ARG A 138 15.78 9.56 6.06
C ARG A 138 14.57 8.64 5.93
N ASN A 139 13.47 9.00 6.60
CA ASN A 139 12.29 8.11 6.73
C ASN A 139 11.27 8.17 5.58
N ALA A 140 11.56 8.90 4.50
CA ALA A 140 10.63 9.05 3.38
C ALA A 140 10.90 8.00 2.29
N ILE A 141 9.88 7.24 1.89
CA ILE A 141 10.00 6.14 0.90
C ILE A 141 10.68 6.54 -0.42
N ARG A 142 10.51 7.80 -0.85
CA ARG A 142 11.16 8.36 -2.05
C ARG A 142 12.68 8.27 -2.04
N PHE A 143 13.31 8.15 -0.87
CA PHE A 143 14.76 7.99 -0.79
C PHE A 143 15.23 6.63 -1.30
N LEU A 144 14.39 5.59 -1.27
CA LEU A 144 14.74 4.29 -1.86
C LEU A 144 14.99 4.38 -3.37
N PHE A 145 14.29 5.29 -4.08
CA PHE A 145 14.43 5.40 -5.54
C PHE A 145 15.79 5.94 -5.96
N ARG A 146 16.57 6.49 -5.02
CA ARG A 146 17.94 6.93 -5.28
C ARG A 146 18.97 5.82 -5.07
N THR A 147 18.61 4.75 -4.38
CA THR A 147 19.52 3.70 -3.93
C THR A 147 19.16 2.32 -4.46
N CYS A 148 17.93 2.14 -4.97
CA CYS A 148 17.40 0.87 -5.46
C CYS A 148 17.01 0.99 -6.94
N PRO A 149 17.37 0.02 -7.80
CA PRO A 149 16.83 -0.10 -9.16
C PRO A 149 15.31 -0.04 -9.14
N THR A 150 14.75 1.01 -9.74
CA THR A 150 13.31 1.31 -9.70
C THR A 150 12.75 1.36 -11.10
N LEU A 151 11.72 0.55 -11.34
CA LEU A 151 10.94 0.54 -12.56
C LEU A 151 9.67 1.37 -12.37
N MET A 152 9.38 2.21 -13.36
CA MET A 152 8.22 3.11 -13.35
C MET A 152 7.29 2.72 -14.50
N VAL A 153 6.06 2.38 -14.15
CA VAL A 153 5.04 1.95 -15.11
C VAL A 153 4.05 3.09 -15.34
N HIS A 154 3.86 3.51 -16.58
CA HIS A 154 3.06 4.69 -16.90
C HIS A 154 1.58 4.35 -17.09
N PHE A 155 0.74 4.91 -16.23
CA PHE A 155 -0.71 4.84 -16.31
C PHE A 155 -1.29 6.17 -16.80
N LYS A 156 -2.32 6.10 -17.64
CA LYS A 156 -3.03 7.31 -18.10
C LYS A 156 -4.02 7.82 -17.07
N ASP A 157 -4.71 6.91 -16.38
CA ASP A 157 -5.71 7.22 -15.38
C ASP A 157 -5.11 7.14 -13.98
N PRO A 158 -5.05 8.26 -13.22
CA PRO A 158 -4.55 8.24 -11.85
C PRO A 158 -5.58 7.76 -10.83
N THR A 159 -6.86 7.62 -11.22
CA THR A 159 -7.99 7.34 -10.30
C THR A 159 -7.74 6.19 -9.34
N PRO A 160 -7.19 5.04 -9.79
CA PRO A 160 -6.95 3.92 -8.90
C PRO A 160 -5.89 4.16 -7.82
N PHE A 161 -5.04 5.18 -8.01
CA PHE A 161 -3.96 5.53 -7.09
C PHE A 161 -4.28 6.71 -6.17
N LEU A 162 -5.52 7.21 -6.23
CA LEU A 162 -5.95 8.31 -5.39
C LEU A 162 -6.01 7.87 -3.92
N ASN A 163 -5.55 8.75 -3.04
CA ASN A 163 -5.67 8.60 -1.61
C ASN A 163 -6.68 9.60 -1.04
N ILE A 164 -7.51 9.16 -0.11
CA ILE A 164 -8.52 9.98 0.53
C ILE A 164 -7.94 10.55 1.81
N ASN A 165 -7.57 11.84 1.81
CA ASN A 165 -6.83 12.44 2.91
C ASN A 165 -7.64 13.36 3.81
N THR A 166 -8.66 13.99 3.24
CA THR A 166 -9.45 15.06 3.86
C THR A 166 -10.94 14.72 3.86
N TRP A 167 -11.71 15.40 4.72
CA TRP A 167 -13.17 15.23 4.75
C TRP A 167 -13.79 15.68 3.43
N GLU A 168 -13.21 16.70 2.82
CA GLU A 168 -13.57 17.19 1.51
C GLU A 168 -13.34 16.13 0.42
N ASP A 169 -12.23 15.38 0.46
CA ASP A 169 -11.98 14.25 -0.46
C ASP A 169 -13.05 13.15 -0.28
N TYR A 170 -13.35 12.82 0.98
CA TYR A 170 -14.30 11.77 1.31
C TYR A 170 -15.74 12.16 0.93
N GLU A 171 -16.16 13.39 1.20
CA GLU A 171 -17.47 13.89 0.80
C GLU A 171 -17.62 13.95 -0.72
N ARG A 172 -16.56 14.37 -1.44
CA ARG A 172 -16.54 14.34 -2.92
C ARG A 172 -16.66 12.91 -3.43
N LEU A 173 -16.02 11.95 -2.77
CA LEU A 173 -16.14 10.54 -3.08
C LEU A 173 -17.58 10.06 -2.91
N LEU A 174 -18.22 10.34 -1.77
CA LEU A 174 -19.60 9.88 -1.49
C LEU A 174 -20.62 10.47 -2.46
N LYS A 175 -20.42 11.72 -2.92
CA LYS A 175 -21.29 12.36 -3.92
C LYS A 175 -21.17 11.75 -5.32
N ASN A 176 -20.03 11.13 -5.63
CA ASN A 176 -19.72 10.57 -6.95
C ASN A 176 -19.77 9.03 -6.97
N ALA A 177 -19.94 8.37 -5.83
CA ALA A 177 -20.12 6.94 -5.75
C ALA A 177 -21.44 6.55 -6.44
N LYS A 178 -21.33 5.88 -7.59
CA LYS A 178 -22.46 5.13 -8.13
C LYS A 178 -22.60 3.84 -7.30
N PRO A 179 -23.82 3.40 -6.96
CA PRO A 179 -24.01 2.15 -6.23
C PRO A 179 -23.35 0.99 -6.98
N LEU A 180 -22.75 0.07 -6.22
CA LEU A 180 -22.23 -1.20 -6.73
C LEU A 180 -23.39 -1.98 -7.38
N ASP A 181 -23.30 -2.22 -8.69
CA ASP A 181 -24.12 -3.21 -9.40
C ASP A 181 -23.79 -4.64 -8.93
#